data_AF-A0A7S1KXK3-F1
#
_entry.id   AF-A0A7S1KXK3-F1
#
_cell.length_a   1.000
_cell.length_b   1.000
_cell.length_c   1.000
_cell.angle_alpha   90.00
_cell.angle_beta   90.00
_cell.angle_gamma   90.00
#
_symmetry.space_group_name_H-M   'P 1'
#
loop_
_entity.id
_entity.type
_entity.pdbx_description
1 polymer ?
#
loop_
_entity_poly.entity_id
_entity_poly.type
_entity_poly.pdbx_seq_one_letter_code
_entity_poly.pdbx_strand_id
1 'polypeptide(L)'
;MLSATEHQLRLILARSQKLEQNVAAQVAAVKELGAEKERVGRELDELRKRVAELEDEETSVDKQHRECTLALREAAVEYSKTQLLAKRYQNTVAELRGQCKAVVVVRGQPAGVSVPDACTIEVDDDVAFCFDSVIHNAPLSAESLGCVQMANDTLAGFNTCAFSFGTAGSGKTRTMFGEDGAVRLFVQSIFDGLVENEVTHFSMRCSLGELHNDHFIDHLGEFGHSLSLGATTEIRSLRVQTLEETMNYVDLGLERVRSQNRREGHVFFALSVENFSRKGHFRKGSALFVDLAGASGSSGAGSSAPDRQWVLRSVSSVCNGIAMLASDSNKADLPTGSVMRLLREALGGNAKATMIVAIDESSHHEETVSALTYASHFKSVVNCPTPYDIPAELQRLNLEASNA
;
A
#
# COMPACT_ATOMS: atom_id res chain seq x y z
N MET A 1 53.74 76.52 79.92
CA MET A 1 52.65 76.86 78.98
C MET A 1 53.15 76.88 77.53
N LEU A 2 54.16 77.68 77.16
CA LEU A 2 54.66 77.79 75.77
C LEU A 2 55.27 76.52 75.14
N SER A 3 55.96 75.66 75.91
CA SER A 3 56.61 74.44 75.36
C SER A 3 55.62 73.31 75.01
N ALA A 4 54.52 73.20 75.75
CA ALA A 4 53.48 72.18 75.49
C ALA A 4 52.65 72.54 74.25
N THR A 5 52.40 73.83 74.02
CA THR A 5 51.72 74.34 72.83
C THR A 5 52.57 74.17 71.57
N GLU A 6 53.89 74.34 71.65
CA GLU A 6 54.80 74.14 70.49
C GLU A 6 54.91 72.66 70.09
N HIS A 7 54.91 71.74 71.06
CA HIS A 7 54.89 70.30 70.78
C HIS A 7 53.55 69.85 70.16
N GLN A 8 52.42 70.37 70.65
CA GLN A 8 51.11 70.14 70.02
C GLN A 8 51.05 70.69 68.58
N LEU A 9 51.63 71.87 68.33
CA LEU A 9 51.67 72.47 66.99
C LEU A 9 52.44 71.59 65.99
N ARG A 10 53.60 71.03 66.39
CA ARG A 10 54.38 70.10 65.55
C ARG A 10 53.63 68.80 65.26
N LEU A 11 52.89 68.28 66.25
CA LEU A 11 52.10 67.05 66.11
C LEU A 11 50.89 67.26 65.19
N ILE A 12 50.26 68.44 65.24
CA ILE A 12 49.20 68.86 64.32
C ILE A 12 49.75 69.03 62.90
N LEU A 13 50.92 69.67 62.73
CA LEU A 13 51.57 69.82 61.42
C LEU A 13 51.92 68.47 60.78
N ALA A 14 52.49 67.55 61.56
CA ALA A 14 52.80 66.20 61.08
C ALA A 14 51.54 65.40 60.71
N ARG A 15 50.45 65.55 61.47
CA ARG A 15 49.13 64.97 61.12
C ARG A 15 48.55 65.61 59.85
N SER A 16 48.66 66.94 59.68
CA SER A 16 48.23 67.67 58.49
C SER A 16 48.96 67.18 57.24
N GLN A 17 50.29 67.08 57.30
CA GLN A 17 51.09 66.57 56.17
C GLN A 17 50.73 65.11 55.82
N LYS A 18 50.49 64.27 56.82
CA LYS A 18 50.07 62.87 56.57
C LYS A 18 48.66 62.80 55.96
N LEU A 19 47.75 63.67 56.39
CA LEU A 19 46.42 63.83 55.79
C LEU A 19 46.52 64.33 54.34
N GLU A 20 47.37 65.32 54.07
CA GLU A 20 47.62 65.84 52.72
C GLU A 20 48.18 64.77 51.79
N GLN A 21 49.14 63.96 52.25
CA GLN A 21 49.68 62.83 51.49
C GLN A 21 48.61 61.76 51.21
N ASN A 22 47.78 61.44 52.21
CA ASN A 22 46.67 60.48 52.03
C ASN A 22 45.62 61.00 51.04
N VAL A 23 45.25 62.29 51.12
CA VAL A 23 44.34 62.92 50.17
C VAL A 23 44.94 62.92 48.77
N ALA A 24 46.21 63.25 48.61
CA ALA A 24 46.90 63.21 47.33
C ALA A 24 46.93 61.79 46.72
N ALA A 25 47.19 60.77 47.54
CA ALA A 25 47.14 59.37 47.13
C ALA A 25 45.73 58.93 46.72
N GLN A 26 44.69 59.31 47.47
CA GLN A 26 43.30 59.04 47.12
C GLN A 26 42.87 59.76 45.83
N VAL A 27 43.30 61.00 45.62
CA VAL A 27 43.05 61.74 44.38
C VAL A 27 43.71 61.06 43.18
N ALA A 28 44.93 60.53 43.33
CA ALA A 28 45.59 59.76 42.28
C ALA A 28 44.82 58.46 41.95
N ALA A 29 44.39 57.71 42.96
CA ALA A 29 43.59 56.50 42.79
C ALA A 29 42.24 56.78 42.09
N VAL A 30 41.57 57.89 42.44
CA VAL A 30 40.32 58.30 41.77
C VAL A 30 40.53 58.64 40.30
N LYS A 31 41.66 59.26 39.95
CA LYS A 31 42.01 59.55 38.54
C LYS A 31 42.26 58.27 37.75
N GLU A 32 42.97 57.30 38.34
CA GLU A 32 43.24 56.00 37.72
C GLU A 32 41.95 55.21 37.50
N LEU A 33 41.07 55.14 38.51
CA LEU A 33 39.73 54.57 38.39
C LEU A 33 38.87 55.29 37.35
N GLY A 34 39.01 56.60 37.22
CA GLY A 34 38.35 57.39 36.18
C GLY A 34 38.78 56.99 34.76
N ALA A 35 40.09 56.84 34.55
CA ALA A 35 40.63 56.38 33.26
C ALA A 35 40.21 54.95 32.93
N GLU A 36 40.17 54.06 33.93
CA GLU A 36 39.72 52.68 33.74
C GLU A 36 38.20 52.61 33.44
N LYS A 37 37.38 53.44 34.09
CA LYS A 37 35.96 53.57 33.76
C LYS A 37 35.73 54.01 32.31
N GLU A 38 36.52 54.95 31.80
CA GLU A 38 36.44 55.37 30.39
C GLU A 38 36.90 54.29 29.42
N ARG A 39 37.90 53.48 29.79
CA ARG A 39 38.31 52.32 29.00
C ARG A 39 37.18 51.28 28.90
N VAL A 40 36.63 50.89 30.04
CA VAL A 40 35.51 49.93 30.11
C VAL A 40 34.26 50.46 29.40
N GLY A 41 33.99 51.77 29.48
CA GLY A 41 32.89 52.40 28.74
C GLY A 41 33.01 52.24 27.23
N ARG A 42 34.21 52.44 26.67
CA ARG A 42 34.47 52.24 25.22
C ARG A 42 34.33 50.78 24.80
N GLU A 43 34.86 49.86 25.60
CA GLU A 43 34.71 48.41 25.35
C GLU A 43 33.24 47.98 25.39
N LEU A 44 32.44 48.53 26.31
CA LEU A 44 31.00 48.26 26.41
C LEU A 44 30.24 48.75 25.17
N ASP A 45 30.54 49.94 24.66
CA ASP A 45 29.90 50.49 23.46
C ASP A 45 30.27 49.69 22.21
N GLU A 46 31.51 49.24 22.10
CA GLU A 46 31.95 48.35 21.02
C GLU A 46 31.24 46.99 21.09
N LEU A 47 31.14 46.38 22.29
CA LEU A 47 30.40 45.14 22.49
C LEU A 47 28.92 45.29 22.15
N ARG A 48 28.28 46.40 22.55
CA ARG A 48 26.86 46.67 22.21
C ARG A 48 26.65 46.74 20.70
N LYS A 49 27.58 47.37 19.97
CA LYS A 49 27.51 47.43 18.51
C LYS A 49 27.63 46.03 17.89
N ARG A 50 28.56 45.21 18.36
CA ARG A 50 28.74 43.83 17.88
C ARG A 50 27.53 42.95 18.19
N VAL A 51 26.87 43.14 19.34
CA VAL A 51 25.64 42.43 19.68
C VAL A 51 24.53 42.77 18.69
N ALA A 52 24.34 44.06 18.37
CA ALA A 52 23.33 44.45 17.37
C ALA A 52 23.60 43.89 15.97
N GLU A 53 24.87 43.90 15.53
CA GLU A 53 25.27 43.29 14.25
C GLU A 53 24.99 41.78 14.22
N LEU A 54 25.26 41.06 15.33
CA LEU A 54 24.98 39.62 15.45
C LEU A 54 23.48 39.32 15.51
N GLU A 55 22.67 40.15 16.16
CA GLU A 55 21.20 40.00 16.20
C GLU A 55 20.61 40.13 14.79
N ASP A 56 21.09 41.10 13.99
CA ASP A 56 20.67 41.25 12.60
C ASP A 56 21.08 40.05 11.73
N GLU A 57 22.31 39.55 11.89
CA GLU A 57 22.78 38.33 11.20
C GLU A 57 21.96 37.10 11.59
N GLU A 58 21.65 36.92 12.88
CA GLU A 58 20.82 35.82 13.38
C GLU A 58 19.44 35.86 12.72
N THR A 59 18.78 37.02 12.67
CA THR A 59 17.46 37.14 12.03
C THR A 59 17.48 36.84 10.53
N SER A 60 18.57 37.21 9.84
CA SER A 60 18.76 36.93 8.42
C SER A 60 18.95 35.43 8.17
N VAL A 61 19.79 34.76 8.97
CA VAL A 61 20.00 33.31 8.89
C VAL A 61 18.71 32.56 9.20
N ASP A 62 17.95 33.00 10.19
CA ASP A 62 16.65 32.42 10.55
C ASP A 62 15.65 32.48 9.40
N LYS A 63 15.61 33.61 8.70
CA LYS A 63 14.77 33.79 7.52
C LYS A 63 15.19 32.84 6.39
N GLN A 64 16.48 32.75 6.08
CA GLN A 64 17.01 31.84 5.06
C GLN A 64 16.76 30.38 5.41
N HIS A 65 16.89 30.00 6.68
CA HIS A 65 16.62 28.64 7.14
C HIS A 65 15.14 28.25 6.94
N ARG A 66 14.22 29.17 7.24
CA ARG A 66 12.77 28.97 7.01
C ARG A 66 12.45 28.83 5.53
N GLU A 67 13.00 29.69 4.68
CA GLU A 67 12.82 29.63 3.23
C GLU A 67 13.38 28.31 2.66
N CYS A 68 14.58 27.90 3.07
CA CYS A 68 15.19 26.63 2.66
C CYS A 68 14.37 25.42 3.12
N THR A 69 13.82 25.45 4.34
CA THR A 69 12.98 24.37 4.88
C THR A 69 11.67 24.22 4.10
N LEU A 70 11.06 25.33 3.69
CA LEU A 70 9.86 25.32 2.86
C LEU A 70 10.17 24.77 1.46
N ALA A 71 11.23 25.25 0.82
CA ALA A 71 11.65 24.77 -0.50
C ALA A 71 11.98 23.26 -0.48
N LEU A 72 12.63 22.77 0.57
CA LEU A 72 12.93 21.34 0.73
C LEU A 72 11.66 20.49 0.87
N ARG A 73 10.65 20.98 1.60
CA ARG A 73 9.35 20.31 1.73
C ARG A 73 8.60 20.25 0.41
N GLU A 74 8.57 21.35 -0.34
CA GLU A 74 7.92 21.41 -1.66
C GLU A 74 8.61 20.45 -2.64
N ALA A 75 9.95 20.48 -2.70
CA ALA A 75 10.73 19.57 -3.52
C ALA A 75 10.51 18.09 -3.13
N ALA A 76 10.39 17.78 -1.84
CA ALA A 76 10.10 16.42 -1.37
C ALA A 76 8.72 15.91 -1.83
N VAL A 77 7.71 16.79 -1.83
CA VAL A 77 6.36 16.46 -2.34
C VAL A 77 6.38 16.23 -3.85
N GLU A 78 7.04 17.10 -4.62
CA GLU A 78 7.17 16.94 -6.08
C GLU A 78 7.96 15.69 -6.46
N TYR A 79 9.05 15.41 -5.74
CA TYR A 79 9.83 14.20 -5.92
C TYR A 79 8.98 12.95 -5.69
N SER A 80 8.20 12.92 -4.60
CA SER A 80 7.30 11.81 -4.29
C SER A 80 6.24 11.58 -5.38
N LYS A 81 5.65 12.66 -5.92
CA LYS A 81 4.71 12.57 -7.06
C LYS A 81 5.38 12.01 -8.31
N THR A 82 6.60 12.44 -8.60
CA THR A 82 7.36 12.00 -9.77
C THR A 82 7.73 10.53 -9.67
N GLN A 83 8.14 10.06 -8.49
CA GLN A 83 8.42 8.65 -8.21
C GLN A 83 7.18 7.78 -8.42
N LEU A 84 6.03 8.21 -7.90
CA LEU A 84 4.76 7.48 -8.07
C LEU A 84 4.32 7.43 -9.53
N LEU A 85 4.50 8.52 -10.28
CA LEU A 85 4.19 8.55 -11.71
C LEU A 85 5.12 7.63 -12.51
N ALA A 86 6.43 7.65 -12.25
CA ALA A 86 7.39 6.74 -12.86
C ALA A 86 7.03 5.28 -12.59
N LYS A 87 6.61 4.97 -11.36
CA LYS A 87 6.15 3.64 -10.98
C LYS A 87 4.90 3.22 -11.75
N ARG A 88 3.91 4.10 -11.91
CA ARG A 88 2.71 3.82 -12.72
C ARG A 88 3.09 3.48 -14.16
N TYR A 89 3.99 4.24 -14.78
CA TYR A 89 4.47 3.92 -16.13
C TYR A 89 5.15 2.55 -16.20
N GLN A 90 5.99 2.21 -15.22
CA GLN A 90 6.61 0.89 -15.14
C GLN A 90 5.56 -0.23 -15.03
N ASN A 91 4.54 -0.06 -14.19
CA ASN A 91 3.47 -1.04 -14.04
C ASN A 91 2.66 -1.20 -15.33
N THR A 92 2.39 -0.10 -16.07
CA THR A 92 1.72 -0.18 -17.38
C THR A 92 2.59 -0.93 -18.40
N VAL A 93 3.89 -0.70 -18.44
CA VAL A 93 4.81 -1.43 -19.33
C VAL A 93 4.87 -2.92 -18.98
N ALA A 94 4.92 -3.25 -17.69
CA ALA A 94 4.87 -4.63 -17.20
C ALA A 94 3.58 -5.33 -17.62
N GLU A 95 2.44 -4.66 -17.47
CA GLU A 95 1.14 -5.17 -17.90
C GLU A 95 1.08 -5.41 -19.42
N LEU A 96 1.61 -4.49 -20.22
CA LEU A 96 1.68 -4.68 -21.68
C LEU A 96 2.56 -5.87 -22.08
N ARG A 97 3.52 -6.26 -21.23
CA ARG A 97 4.33 -7.48 -21.39
C ARG A 97 3.63 -8.74 -20.86
N GLY A 98 2.42 -8.61 -20.32
CA GLY A 98 1.68 -9.72 -19.73
C GLY A 98 2.16 -10.13 -18.34
N GLN A 99 2.98 -9.32 -17.67
CA GLN A 99 3.45 -9.61 -16.32
C GLN A 99 2.30 -9.50 -15.31
N CYS A 100 2.31 -10.39 -14.32
CA CYS A 100 1.34 -10.35 -13.24
C CYS A 100 1.61 -9.21 -12.26
N LYS A 101 0.56 -8.77 -11.55
CA LYS A 101 0.62 -7.69 -10.56
C LYS A 101 0.62 -8.25 -9.14
N ALA A 102 1.23 -7.54 -8.21
CA ALA A 102 1.12 -7.84 -6.79
C ALA A 102 0.86 -6.58 -5.97
N VAL A 103 -0.15 -6.65 -5.10
CA VAL A 103 -0.56 -5.62 -4.15
C VAL A 103 -0.34 -6.15 -2.74
N VAL A 104 0.26 -5.36 -1.86
CA VAL A 104 0.49 -5.73 -0.46
C VAL A 104 -0.37 -4.86 0.44
N VAL A 105 -1.10 -5.49 1.36
CA VAL A 105 -1.96 -4.83 2.35
C VAL A 105 -1.42 -5.14 3.74
N VAL A 106 -0.85 -4.13 4.38
CA VAL A 106 -0.26 -4.19 5.72
C VAL A 106 -1.21 -3.55 6.74
N ARG A 107 -1.55 -4.29 7.79
CA ARG A 107 -2.41 -3.84 8.89
C ARG A 107 -1.64 -3.83 10.22
N GLY A 108 -1.85 -2.79 11.01
CA GLY A 108 -1.10 -2.56 12.23
C GLY A 108 0.38 -2.30 11.95
N GLN A 109 1.25 -2.62 12.90
CA GLN A 109 2.70 -2.57 12.74
C GLN A 109 3.33 -3.96 13.01
N PRO A 110 3.42 -4.82 11.98
CA PRO A 110 4.14 -6.08 12.10
C PRO A 110 5.60 -5.85 12.49
N ALA A 111 6.15 -6.71 13.33
CA ALA A 111 7.53 -6.58 13.80
C ALA A 111 8.52 -6.66 12.63
N GLY A 112 9.44 -5.70 12.57
CA GLY A 112 10.47 -5.64 11.52
C GLY A 112 9.96 -5.16 10.17
N VAL A 113 8.69 -4.76 10.03
CA VAL A 113 8.13 -4.29 8.75
C VAL A 113 8.06 -2.76 8.69
N SER A 114 8.69 -2.21 7.67
CA SER A 114 8.75 -0.80 7.32
C SER A 114 8.06 -0.57 5.95
N VAL A 115 7.29 0.51 5.80
CA VAL A 115 6.67 0.88 4.52
C VAL A 115 7.07 2.33 4.20
N PRO A 116 8.21 2.53 3.53
CA PRO A 116 8.73 3.88 3.28
C PRO A 116 7.91 4.65 2.25
N ASP A 117 7.25 3.97 1.31
CA ASP A 117 6.43 4.58 0.26
C ASP A 117 5.29 3.65 -0.21
N ALA A 118 4.50 4.11 -1.18
CA ALA A 118 3.31 3.41 -1.68
C ALA A 118 3.59 2.17 -2.57
N CYS A 119 4.86 1.80 -2.78
CA CYS A 119 5.25 0.65 -3.60
C CYS A 119 6.36 -0.20 -2.98
N THR A 120 6.99 0.26 -1.90
CA THR A 120 8.12 -0.40 -1.25
C THR A 120 7.73 -0.87 0.15
N ILE A 121 8.15 -2.08 0.50
CA ILE A 121 8.06 -2.65 1.84
C ILE A 121 9.43 -3.22 2.21
N GLU A 122 9.89 -2.89 3.40
CA GLU A 122 11.19 -3.31 3.94
C GLU A 122 10.96 -4.24 5.12
N VAL A 123 11.79 -5.28 5.21
CA VAL A 123 11.81 -6.22 6.33
C VAL A 123 13.21 -6.20 6.97
N ASP A 124 13.25 -5.94 8.27
CA ASP A 124 14.44 -5.83 9.13
C ASP A 124 15.52 -4.84 8.60
N ASP A 125 15.10 -3.78 7.92
CA ASP A 125 15.96 -2.73 7.30
C ASP A 125 16.98 -3.24 6.25
N ASP A 126 17.05 -4.55 6.01
CA ASP A 126 18.03 -5.19 5.10
C ASP A 126 17.39 -5.70 3.81
N VAL A 127 16.09 -6.01 3.80
CA VAL A 127 15.39 -6.62 2.66
C VAL A 127 14.25 -5.75 2.16
N ALA A 128 14.47 -5.06 1.04
CA ALA A 128 13.44 -4.25 0.38
C ALA A 128 12.76 -5.02 -0.76
N PHE A 129 11.44 -4.99 -0.78
CA PHE A 129 10.61 -5.52 -1.87
C PHE A 129 9.82 -4.39 -2.51
N CYS A 130 9.69 -4.43 -3.84
CA CYS A 130 8.95 -3.43 -4.62
C CYS A 130 7.78 -4.05 -5.38
N PHE A 131 6.56 -3.59 -5.06
CA PHE A 131 5.29 -4.10 -5.58
C PHE A 131 4.56 -3.08 -6.45
N ASP A 132 3.41 -3.46 -7.01
CA ASP A 132 2.59 -2.55 -7.81
C ASP A 132 1.90 -1.50 -6.93
N SER A 133 1.54 -1.89 -5.70
CA SER A 133 0.92 -1.05 -4.67
C SER A 133 1.17 -1.66 -3.29
N VAL A 134 1.53 -0.83 -2.31
CA VAL A 134 1.66 -1.19 -0.89
C VAL A 134 0.74 -0.27 -0.08
N ILE A 135 -0.23 -0.88 0.59
CA ILE A 135 -1.28 -0.19 1.35
C ILE A 135 -1.01 -0.45 2.83
N HIS A 136 -0.57 0.57 3.57
CA HIS A 136 -0.28 0.47 5.00
C HIS A 136 -1.27 1.29 5.82
N ASN A 137 -2.09 0.61 6.65
CA ASN A 137 -3.06 1.25 7.56
C ASN A 137 -3.98 2.31 6.91
N ALA A 138 -4.22 2.19 5.61
CA ALA A 138 -5.07 3.07 4.83
C ALA A 138 -6.38 2.35 4.42
N PRO A 139 -7.47 3.10 4.17
CA PRO A 139 -8.69 2.52 3.62
C PRO A 139 -8.42 1.89 2.25
N LEU A 140 -9.09 0.78 1.98
CA LEU A 140 -9.02 0.12 0.69
C LEU A 140 -9.85 0.92 -0.32
N SER A 141 -9.29 1.16 -1.49
CA SER A 141 -9.96 1.81 -2.63
C SER A 141 -9.82 0.96 -3.89
N ALA A 142 -10.75 1.14 -4.83
CA ALA A 142 -10.75 0.40 -6.09
C ALA A 142 -9.45 0.63 -6.88
N GLU A 143 -8.86 1.82 -6.81
CA GLU A 143 -7.58 2.15 -7.42
C GLU A 143 -6.42 1.45 -6.74
N SER A 144 -6.38 1.48 -5.40
CA SER A 144 -5.26 0.91 -4.63
C SER A 144 -5.14 -0.61 -4.78
N LEU A 145 -6.27 -1.31 -4.96
CA LEU A 145 -6.34 -2.75 -5.21
C LEU A 145 -6.30 -3.12 -6.70
N GLY A 146 -6.32 -2.12 -7.60
CA GLY A 146 -6.35 -2.35 -9.04
C GLY A 146 -7.70 -2.82 -9.59
N CYS A 147 -8.78 -2.75 -8.80
CA CYS A 147 -10.13 -3.17 -9.19
C CYS A 147 -10.69 -2.37 -10.38
N VAL A 148 -10.40 -1.07 -10.48
CA VAL A 148 -10.82 -0.24 -11.62
C VAL A 148 -10.23 -0.77 -12.93
N GLN A 149 -8.92 -1.05 -12.93
CA GLN A 149 -8.25 -1.59 -14.11
C GLN A 149 -8.77 -2.99 -14.45
N MET A 150 -8.95 -3.86 -13.44
CA MET A 150 -9.53 -5.18 -13.66
C MET A 150 -10.95 -5.11 -14.25
N ALA A 151 -11.78 -4.19 -13.78
CA ALA A 151 -13.13 -4.01 -14.30
C ALA A 151 -13.10 -3.57 -15.77
N ASN A 152 -12.27 -2.60 -16.11
CA ASN A 152 -12.07 -2.14 -17.49
C ASN A 152 -11.55 -3.26 -18.39
N ASP A 153 -10.62 -4.08 -17.90
CA ASP A 153 -10.09 -5.23 -18.64
C ASP A 153 -11.16 -6.29 -18.89
N THR A 154 -11.98 -6.61 -17.88
CA THR A 154 -13.11 -7.52 -18.02
C THR A 154 -14.14 -6.98 -19.02
N LEU A 155 -14.48 -5.69 -18.97
CA LEU A 155 -15.40 -5.07 -19.93
C LEU A 155 -14.83 -5.04 -21.36
N ALA A 156 -13.51 -4.92 -21.48
CA ALA A 156 -12.79 -5.02 -22.76
C ALA A 156 -12.64 -6.46 -23.28
N GLY A 157 -13.19 -7.45 -22.57
CA GLY A 157 -13.24 -8.86 -22.99
C GLY A 157 -12.10 -9.73 -22.50
N PHE A 158 -11.21 -9.23 -21.63
CA PHE A 158 -10.17 -10.05 -21.03
C PHE A 158 -10.71 -10.88 -19.86
N ASN A 159 -10.06 -12.01 -19.59
CA ASN A 159 -10.22 -12.68 -18.29
C ASN A 159 -9.33 -11.97 -17.26
N THR A 160 -9.86 -11.74 -16.07
CA THR A 160 -9.13 -11.17 -14.94
C THR A 160 -9.17 -12.13 -13.76
N CYS A 161 -8.10 -12.15 -12.97
CA CYS A 161 -8.07 -12.94 -11.75
C CYS A 161 -7.38 -12.17 -10.64
N ALA A 162 -7.98 -12.16 -9.45
CA ALA A 162 -7.30 -11.74 -8.24
C ALA A 162 -7.37 -12.84 -7.18
N PHE A 163 -6.29 -13.05 -6.45
CA PHE A 163 -6.31 -13.97 -5.31
C PHE A 163 -5.60 -13.40 -4.10
N SER A 164 -6.16 -13.64 -2.92
CA SER A 164 -5.55 -13.24 -1.65
C SER A 164 -4.51 -14.28 -1.21
N PHE A 165 -3.44 -13.83 -0.57
CA PHE A 165 -2.39 -14.69 -0.02
C PHE A 165 -1.90 -14.16 1.33
N GLY A 166 -1.51 -15.05 2.24
CA GLY A 166 -1.12 -14.71 3.60
C GLY A 166 -1.58 -15.72 4.65
N THR A 167 -1.09 -15.56 5.87
CA THR A 167 -1.32 -16.46 7.01
C THR A 167 -2.76 -16.42 7.50
N ALA A 168 -3.23 -17.43 8.24
CA ALA A 168 -4.56 -17.34 8.86
C ALA A 168 -4.59 -16.17 9.85
N GLY A 169 -5.62 -15.31 9.78
CA GLY A 169 -5.73 -14.11 10.63
C GLY A 169 -5.29 -12.80 9.96
N SER A 170 -4.36 -12.84 8.98
CA SER A 170 -3.77 -11.66 8.30
C SER A 170 -4.74 -10.68 7.60
N GLY A 171 -6.03 -10.98 7.56
CA GLY A 171 -7.05 -10.11 6.95
C GLY A 171 -7.30 -10.36 5.46
N LYS A 172 -6.92 -11.53 4.92
CA LYS A 172 -7.23 -11.93 3.53
C LYS A 172 -8.73 -11.80 3.18
N THR A 173 -9.60 -12.47 3.94
CA THR A 173 -11.06 -12.43 3.72
C THR A 173 -11.62 -11.02 3.87
N ARG A 174 -11.09 -10.22 4.80
CA ARG A 174 -11.47 -8.80 4.94
C ARG A 174 -11.07 -7.99 3.71
N THR A 175 -9.89 -8.26 3.14
CA THR A 175 -9.39 -7.57 1.93
C THR A 175 -10.17 -7.99 0.69
N MET A 176 -10.55 -9.26 0.59
CA MET A 176 -11.24 -9.81 -0.59
C MET A 176 -12.75 -9.54 -0.57
N PHE A 177 -13.40 -9.82 0.56
CA PHE A 177 -14.85 -9.91 0.72
C PHE A 177 -15.42 -9.00 1.82
N GLY A 178 -14.60 -8.11 2.41
CA GLY A 178 -15.06 -7.11 3.37
C GLY A 178 -16.02 -6.09 2.75
N GLU A 179 -16.50 -5.15 3.57
CA GLU A 179 -17.35 -4.04 3.12
C GLU A 179 -16.64 -3.18 2.07
N ASP A 180 -15.36 -2.87 2.31
CA ASP A 180 -14.46 -2.21 1.35
C ASP A 180 -13.57 -3.24 0.62
N GLY A 181 -14.08 -4.46 0.44
CA GLY A 181 -13.32 -5.57 -0.14
C GLY A 181 -13.18 -5.47 -1.66
N ALA A 182 -12.14 -6.13 -2.19
CA ALA A 182 -11.82 -6.16 -3.62
C ALA A 182 -13.02 -6.52 -4.50
N VAL A 183 -13.81 -7.54 -4.10
CA VAL A 183 -14.98 -7.99 -4.87
C VAL A 183 -16.05 -6.89 -4.99
N ARG A 184 -16.36 -6.19 -3.89
CA ARG A 184 -17.38 -5.14 -3.92
C ARG A 184 -16.93 -3.94 -4.73
N LEU A 185 -15.69 -3.49 -4.49
CA LEU A 185 -15.08 -2.40 -5.23
C LEU A 185 -15.00 -2.71 -6.74
N PHE A 186 -14.68 -3.96 -7.10
CA PHE A 186 -14.68 -4.42 -8.48
C PHE A 186 -16.09 -4.44 -9.10
N VAL A 187 -17.09 -4.98 -8.40
CA VAL A 187 -18.47 -5.01 -8.92
C VAL A 187 -19.00 -3.59 -9.13
N GLN A 188 -18.75 -2.67 -8.19
CA GLN A 188 -19.07 -1.24 -8.39
C GLN A 188 -18.39 -0.69 -9.65
N SER A 189 -17.08 -0.91 -9.78
CA SER A 189 -16.30 -0.48 -10.95
C SER A 189 -16.81 -1.07 -12.27
N ILE A 190 -17.35 -2.30 -12.27
CA ILE A 190 -17.99 -2.89 -13.45
C ILE A 190 -19.23 -2.10 -13.84
N PHE A 191 -20.12 -1.81 -12.89
CA PHE A 191 -21.35 -1.05 -13.19
C PHE A 191 -21.04 0.39 -13.62
N ASP A 192 -20.07 1.05 -12.99
CA ASP A 192 -19.60 2.37 -13.42
C ASP A 192 -19.04 2.30 -14.85
N GLY A 193 -18.19 1.31 -15.13
CA GLY A 193 -17.62 1.09 -16.45
C GLY A 193 -18.67 0.76 -17.53
N LEU A 194 -19.78 0.10 -17.20
CA LEU A 194 -20.90 -0.11 -18.15
C LEU A 194 -21.51 1.22 -18.59
N VAL A 195 -21.62 2.18 -17.67
CA VAL A 195 -22.13 3.54 -17.96
C VAL A 195 -21.12 4.32 -18.79
N GLU A 196 -19.85 4.34 -18.37
CA GLU A 196 -18.77 5.06 -19.04
C GLU A 196 -18.53 4.59 -20.48
N ASN A 197 -18.66 3.28 -20.74
CA ASN A 197 -18.46 2.68 -22.06
C ASN A 197 -19.71 2.73 -22.97
N GLU A 198 -20.75 3.47 -22.56
CA GLU A 198 -22.02 3.61 -23.28
C GLU A 198 -22.62 2.24 -23.68
N VAL A 199 -22.56 1.28 -22.74
CA VAL A 199 -23.12 -0.06 -22.95
C VAL A 199 -24.64 0.04 -23.04
N THR A 200 -25.20 -0.52 -24.12
CA THR A 200 -26.65 -0.50 -24.36
C THR A 200 -27.32 -1.76 -23.83
N HIS A 201 -26.65 -2.89 -23.95
CA HIS A 201 -27.14 -4.19 -23.51
C HIS A 201 -26.00 -4.95 -22.84
N PHE A 202 -26.30 -5.59 -21.71
CA PHE A 202 -25.36 -6.49 -21.06
C PHE A 202 -26.11 -7.70 -20.50
N SER A 203 -25.37 -8.79 -20.33
CA SER A 203 -25.81 -10.00 -19.65
C SER A 203 -24.69 -10.41 -18.70
N MET A 204 -25.00 -10.41 -17.41
CA MET A 204 -24.05 -10.80 -16.37
C MET A 204 -24.52 -12.05 -15.64
N ARG A 205 -23.54 -12.85 -15.23
CA ARG A 205 -23.76 -14.00 -14.35
C ARG A 205 -22.70 -14.06 -13.28
N CYS A 206 -23.10 -14.31 -12.04
CA CYS A 206 -22.18 -14.48 -10.93
C CYS A 206 -22.29 -15.88 -10.30
N SER A 207 -21.20 -16.31 -9.68
CA SER A 207 -21.11 -17.52 -8.87
C SER A 207 -20.28 -17.21 -7.62
N LEU A 208 -20.63 -17.82 -6.49
CA LEU A 208 -19.85 -17.78 -5.27
C LEU A 208 -19.82 -19.17 -4.67
N GLY A 209 -18.62 -19.69 -4.44
CA GLY A 209 -18.41 -21.06 -4.01
C GLY A 209 -17.17 -21.22 -3.15
N GLU A 210 -16.93 -22.46 -2.76
CA GLU A 210 -15.78 -22.88 -1.98
C GLU A 210 -15.13 -24.09 -2.67
N LEU A 211 -13.81 -24.08 -2.81
CA LEU A 211 -13.03 -25.27 -3.10
C LEU A 211 -12.56 -25.86 -1.78
N HIS A 212 -13.00 -27.06 -1.47
CA HIS A 212 -12.66 -27.76 -0.21
C HIS A 212 -12.42 -29.23 -0.49
N ASN A 213 -11.30 -29.77 0.00
CA ASN A 213 -10.90 -31.17 -0.22
C ASN A 213 -11.03 -31.62 -1.69
N ASP A 214 -10.53 -30.76 -2.61
CA ASP A 214 -10.58 -30.93 -4.07
C ASP A 214 -11.98 -30.97 -4.72
N HIS A 215 -13.04 -30.70 -3.94
CA HIS A 215 -14.42 -30.58 -4.42
C HIS A 215 -14.88 -29.13 -4.46
N PHE A 216 -15.59 -28.77 -5.54
CA PHE A 216 -16.25 -27.47 -5.65
C PHE A 216 -17.63 -27.53 -5.01
N ILE A 217 -17.89 -26.59 -4.11
CA ILE A 217 -19.15 -26.40 -3.40
C ILE A 217 -19.73 -25.07 -3.86
N ASP A 218 -20.94 -25.10 -4.40
CA ASP A 218 -21.67 -23.90 -4.80
C ASP A 218 -22.50 -23.36 -3.63
N HIS A 219 -22.39 -22.06 -3.35
CA HIS A 219 -23.12 -21.38 -2.29
C HIS A 219 -24.27 -20.51 -2.79
N LEU A 220 -24.52 -20.38 -4.09
CA LEU A 220 -25.62 -19.56 -4.62
C LEU A 220 -26.88 -20.36 -4.98
N GLY A 221 -26.80 -21.62 -5.44
CA GLY A 221 -27.95 -22.55 -5.39
C GLY A 221 -28.14 -23.52 -6.57
N GLU A 222 -29.28 -24.24 -6.55
CA GLU A 222 -29.56 -25.38 -7.44
C GLU A 222 -29.97 -25.02 -8.88
N PHE A 223 -30.46 -23.81 -9.10
CA PHE A 223 -30.91 -23.31 -10.41
C PHE A 223 -29.83 -22.44 -11.04
N GLY A 224 -29.02 -23.00 -11.93
CA GLY A 224 -27.99 -22.23 -12.61
C GLY A 224 -27.53 -22.87 -13.90
N HIS A 225 -27.03 -22.03 -14.81
CA HIS A 225 -26.25 -22.49 -15.95
C HIS A 225 -24.79 -22.62 -15.54
N SER A 226 -24.09 -23.54 -16.20
CA SER A 226 -22.67 -23.74 -16.02
C SER A 226 -21.86 -22.51 -16.45
N LEU A 227 -21.02 -22.02 -15.54
CA LEU A 227 -19.94 -21.07 -15.75
C LEU A 227 -18.64 -21.86 -15.74
N SER A 228 -17.93 -21.83 -16.86
CA SER A 228 -16.63 -22.46 -17.00
C SER A 228 -15.58 -21.66 -16.22
N LEU A 229 -15.16 -22.20 -15.09
CA LEU A 229 -14.06 -21.74 -14.25
C LEU A 229 -12.76 -22.33 -14.82
N GLY A 230 -12.18 -21.63 -15.79
CA GLY A 230 -11.16 -22.19 -16.68
C GLY A 230 -11.73 -23.26 -17.63
N ALA A 231 -10.85 -23.97 -18.34
CA ALA A 231 -11.23 -24.85 -19.44
C ALA A 231 -12.03 -26.14 -19.05
N THR A 232 -12.23 -26.44 -17.77
CA THR A 232 -12.71 -27.79 -17.36
C THR A 232 -13.66 -27.84 -16.16
N THR A 233 -13.90 -26.73 -15.45
CA THR A 233 -14.74 -26.77 -14.23
C THR A 233 -16.04 -26.01 -14.47
N GLU A 234 -17.15 -26.69 -14.33
CA GLU A 234 -18.49 -26.16 -14.55
C GLU A 234 -19.15 -25.84 -13.21
N ILE A 235 -19.31 -24.56 -12.88
CA ILE A 235 -19.99 -24.13 -11.64
C ILE A 235 -21.28 -23.40 -11.99
N ARG A 236 -22.35 -23.65 -11.23
CA ARG A 236 -23.62 -22.98 -11.47
C ARG A 236 -23.50 -21.47 -11.20
N SER A 237 -24.17 -20.70 -12.05
CA SER A 237 -24.18 -19.24 -12.00
C SER A 237 -25.61 -18.70 -12.08
N LEU A 238 -25.84 -17.60 -11.39
CA LEU A 238 -27.10 -16.85 -11.38
C LEU A 238 -26.97 -15.63 -12.27
N ARG A 239 -28.04 -15.29 -13.00
CA ARG A 239 -28.09 -14.06 -13.77
C ARG A 239 -28.27 -12.88 -12.83
N VAL A 240 -27.59 -11.77 -13.13
CA VAL A 240 -27.70 -10.51 -12.38
C VAL A 240 -27.86 -9.34 -13.34
N GLN A 241 -28.68 -8.37 -12.94
CA GLN A 241 -28.98 -7.17 -13.74
C GLN A 241 -28.63 -5.87 -13.02
N THR A 242 -28.53 -5.87 -11.70
CA THR A 242 -28.25 -4.66 -10.92
C THR A 242 -27.10 -4.83 -9.95
N LEU A 243 -26.50 -3.69 -9.55
CA LEU A 243 -25.45 -3.63 -8.54
C LEU A 243 -25.95 -4.22 -7.21
N GLU A 244 -27.13 -3.80 -6.77
CA GLU A 244 -27.74 -4.26 -5.52
C GLU A 244 -27.99 -5.77 -5.52
N GLU A 245 -28.53 -6.31 -6.62
CA GLU A 245 -28.76 -7.76 -6.76
C GLU A 245 -27.44 -8.54 -6.69
N THR A 246 -26.40 -8.06 -7.39
CA THR A 246 -25.08 -8.70 -7.37
C THR A 246 -24.47 -8.69 -5.96
N MET A 247 -24.58 -7.57 -5.24
CA MET A 247 -24.11 -7.46 -3.86
C MET A 247 -24.88 -8.37 -2.91
N ASN A 248 -26.20 -8.45 -3.05
CA ASN A 248 -27.04 -9.35 -2.26
C ASN A 248 -26.64 -10.82 -2.45
N TYR A 249 -26.27 -11.24 -3.66
CA TYR A 249 -25.76 -12.59 -3.88
C TYR A 249 -24.38 -12.81 -3.25
N VAL A 250 -23.49 -11.83 -3.29
CA VAL A 250 -22.21 -11.89 -2.57
C VAL A 250 -22.46 -12.06 -1.07
N ASP A 251 -23.36 -11.28 -0.49
CA ASP A 251 -23.72 -11.36 0.93
C ASP A 251 -24.32 -12.72 1.30
N LEU A 252 -25.30 -13.19 0.53
CA LEU A 252 -25.94 -14.50 0.72
C LEU A 252 -24.92 -15.66 0.63
N GLY A 253 -24.03 -15.61 -0.36
CA GLY A 253 -22.99 -16.63 -0.53
C GLY A 253 -22.02 -16.66 0.65
N LEU A 254 -21.56 -15.49 1.11
CA LEU A 254 -20.67 -15.37 2.27
C LEU A 254 -21.35 -15.79 3.58
N GLU A 255 -22.62 -15.48 3.76
CA GLU A 255 -23.40 -15.95 4.91
C GLU A 255 -23.47 -17.48 4.93
N ARG A 256 -23.73 -18.11 3.78
CA ARG A 256 -23.74 -19.57 3.66
C ARG A 256 -22.39 -20.19 3.97
N VAL A 257 -21.29 -19.64 3.44
CA VAL A 257 -19.92 -20.06 3.79
C VAL A 257 -19.70 -20.01 5.31
N ARG A 258 -20.07 -18.90 5.96
CA ARG A 258 -19.92 -18.72 7.42
C ARG A 258 -20.78 -19.70 8.23
N SER A 259 -22.02 -19.94 7.81
CA SER A 259 -22.97 -20.83 8.50
C SER A 259 -22.54 -22.29 8.53
N GLN A 260 -21.76 -22.74 7.54
CA GLN A 260 -21.33 -24.13 7.41
C GLN A 260 -20.12 -24.47 8.29
N ASN A 261 -19.55 -23.50 9.02
CA ASN A 261 -18.31 -23.64 9.81
C ASN A 261 -17.12 -24.24 9.02
N ARG A 262 -17.17 -24.23 7.69
CA ARG A 262 -16.09 -24.67 6.79
C ARG A 262 -15.17 -23.50 6.49
N ARG A 263 -14.49 -22.98 7.52
CA ARG A 263 -13.56 -21.84 7.36
C ARG A 263 -12.21 -22.21 6.71
N GLU A 264 -12.13 -23.39 6.10
CA GLU A 264 -10.87 -24.02 5.72
C GLU A 264 -10.77 -24.31 4.21
N GLY A 265 -11.79 -24.03 3.40
CA GLY A 265 -11.68 -24.04 1.94
C GLY A 265 -11.22 -22.72 1.34
N HIS A 266 -10.84 -22.76 0.06
CA HIS A 266 -10.59 -21.56 -0.73
C HIS A 266 -11.93 -21.02 -1.24
N VAL A 267 -12.34 -19.84 -0.78
CA VAL A 267 -13.59 -19.21 -1.22
C VAL A 267 -13.34 -18.49 -2.54
N PHE A 268 -14.25 -18.56 -3.49
CA PHE A 268 -14.13 -17.81 -4.74
C PHE A 268 -15.43 -17.12 -5.13
N PHE A 269 -15.29 -16.02 -5.85
CA PHE A 269 -16.35 -15.33 -6.55
C PHE A 269 -15.97 -15.22 -8.03
N ALA A 270 -16.92 -15.52 -8.91
CA ALA A 270 -16.72 -15.41 -10.34
C ALA A 270 -17.84 -14.58 -10.98
N LEU A 271 -17.47 -13.74 -11.93
CA LEU A 271 -18.39 -12.91 -12.70
C LEU A 271 -18.09 -13.08 -14.19
N SER A 272 -19.09 -13.37 -14.99
CA SER A 272 -19.03 -13.29 -16.45
C SER A 272 -19.84 -12.10 -16.92
N VAL A 273 -19.28 -11.31 -17.82
CA VAL A 273 -19.92 -10.12 -18.39
C VAL A 273 -19.89 -10.23 -19.90
N GLU A 274 -21.07 -10.29 -20.51
CA GLU A 274 -21.25 -10.06 -21.94
C GLU A 274 -21.84 -8.67 -22.10
N ASN A 275 -21.20 -7.79 -22.88
CA ASN A 275 -21.66 -6.42 -23.07
C ASN A 275 -21.64 -6.01 -24.55
N PHE A 276 -22.55 -5.10 -24.91
CA PHE A 276 -22.69 -4.53 -26.23
C PHE A 276 -22.71 -3.01 -26.15
N SER A 277 -21.64 -2.38 -26.64
CA SER A 277 -21.51 -0.93 -26.69
C SER A 277 -22.35 -0.34 -27.83
N ARG A 278 -22.82 0.90 -27.66
CA ARG A 278 -23.48 1.68 -28.73
C ARG A 278 -22.66 1.78 -30.02
N LYS A 279 -21.34 1.61 -29.93
CA LYS A 279 -20.41 1.59 -31.07
C LYS A 279 -20.43 0.27 -31.87
N GLY A 280 -21.25 -0.71 -31.49
CA GLY A 280 -21.35 -2.01 -32.17
C GLY A 280 -20.36 -3.07 -31.67
N HIS A 281 -19.56 -2.74 -30.65
CA HIS A 281 -18.60 -3.69 -30.08
C HIS A 281 -19.30 -4.64 -29.12
N PHE A 282 -19.19 -5.93 -29.39
CA PHE A 282 -19.52 -7.00 -28.45
C PHE A 282 -18.26 -7.45 -27.72
N ARG A 283 -18.34 -7.61 -26.40
CA ARG A 283 -17.25 -8.11 -25.56
C ARG A 283 -17.77 -9.14 -24.59
N LYS A 284 -16.93 -10.15 -24.30
CA LYS A 284 -17.20 -11.15 -23.28
C LYS A 284 -15.97 -11.30 -22.39
N GLY A 285 -16.05 -10.84 -21.15
CA GLY A 285 -14.99 -11.01 -20.16
C GLY A 285 -15.45 -11.88 -19.01
N SER A 286 -14.47 -12.39 -18.27
CA SER A 286 -14.71 -13.05 -16.99
C SER A 286 -13.75 -12.51 -15.92
N ALA A 287 -14.18 -12.59 -14.67
CA ALA A 287 -13.38 -12.22 -13.51
C ALA A 287 -13.48 -13.30 -12.45
N LEU A 288 -12.34 -13.67 -11.86
CA LEU A 288 -12.25 -14.66 -10.80
C LEU A 288 -11.51 -14.09 -9.59
N PHE A 289 -12.19 -14.01 -8.46
CA PHE A 289 -11.63 -13.60 -7.18
C PHE A 289 -11.53 -14.82 -6.27
N VAL A 290 -10.34 -15.11 -5.73
CA VAL A 290 -10.11 -16.28 -4.87
C VAL A 290 -9.52 -15.86 -3.53
N ASP A 291 -10.22 -16.11 -2.44
CA ASP A 291 -9.67 -16.02 -1.09
C ASP A 291 -9.01 -17.35 -0.72
N LEU A 292 -7.68 -17.41 -0.78
CA LEU A 292 -6.98 -18.64 -0.41
C LEU A 292 -7.06 -18.84 1.10
N ALA A 293 -7.47 -20.03 1.55
CA ALA A 293 -7.32 -20.44 2.95
C ALA A 293 -5.90 -20.18 3.47
N GLY A 294 -5.81 -19.57 4.64
CA GLY A 294 -4.53 -19.32 5.29
C GLY A 294 -4.01 -20.59 5.94
N ALA A 295 -2.78 -20.98 5.63
CA ALA A 295 -2.05 -21.93 6.44
C ALA A 295 -1.54 -21.21 7.69
N SER A 296 -1.92 -21.65 8.89
CA SER A 296 -1.19 -21.31 10.12
C SER A 296 -0.53 -22.56 10.69
N GLY A 297 0.66 -22.39 11.27
CA GLY A 297 1.42 -23.41 11.99
C GLY A 297 0.79 -23.84 13.33
N SER A 298 -0.09 -23.02 13.91
CA SER A 298 -0.68 -23.26 15.23
C SER A 298 -2.01 -24.00 15.15
N SER A 299 -2.12 -25.07 15.93
CA SER A 299 -3.30 -25.91 16.11
C SER A 299 -4.45 -25.13 16.76
N GLY A 300 -5.28 -24.49 15.94
CA GLY A 300 -6.58 -23.99 16.38
C GLY A 300 -7.49 -25.17 16.73
N ALA A 301 -8.09 -25.15 17.92
CA ALA A 301 -8.84 -26.26 18.54
C ALA A 301 -10.13 -26.72 17.82
N GLY A 302 -10.33 -26.35 16.55
CA GLY A 302 -11.51 -26.68 15.75
C GLY A 302 -11.26 -27.26 14.36
N SER A 303 -10.01 -27.25 13.87
CA SER A 303 -9.67 -27.81 12.54
C SER A 303 -9.36 -29.30 12.65
N SER A 304 -9.97 -30.13 11.81
CA SER A 304 -9.52 -31.51 11.70
C SER A 304 -8.10 -31.52 11.07
N ALA A 305 -7.19 -32.33 11.61
CA ALA A 305 -5.84 -32.48 11.04
C ALA A 305 -5.79 -32.71 9.50
N PRO A 306 -6.71 -33.50 8.88
CA PRO A 306 -6.68 -33.70 7.43
C PRO A 306 -7.06 -32.45 6.62
N ASP A 307 -8.01 -31.64 7.08
CA ASP A 307 -8.42 -30.42 6.37
C ASP A 307 -7.28 -29.40 6.32
N ARG A 308 -6.58 -29.23 7.45
CA ARG A 308 -5.37 -28.41 7.53
C ARG A 308 -4.27 -28.91 6.61
N GLN A 309 -4.06 -30.22 6.52
CA GLN A 309 -3.06 -30.81 5.62
C GLN A 309 -3.43 -30.61 4.14
N TRP A 310 -4.72 -30.61 3.81
CA TRP A 310 -5.18 -30.30 2.46
C TRP A 310 -4.88 -28.83 2.10
N VAL A 311 -5.21 -27.87 2.97
CA VAL A 311 -4.89 -26.44 2.77
C VAL A 311 -3.39 -26.21 2.58
N LEU A 312 -2.56 -26.84 3.42
CA LEU A 312 -1.11 -26.72 3.30
C LEU A 312 -0.61 -27.24 1.95
N ARG A 313 -1.11 -28.39 1.50
CA ARG A 313 -0.74 -28.98 0.20
C ARG A 313 -1.21 -28.12 -0.97
N SER A 314 -2.43 -27.60 -0.91
CA SER A 314 -2.98 -26.77 -1.98
C SER A 314 -2.23 -25.45 -2.12
N VAL A 315 -1.98 -24.74 -1.02
CA VAL A 315 -1.21 -23.47 -1.02
C VAL A 315 0.25 -23.72 -1.43
N SER A 316 0.88 -24.80 -0.97
CA SER A 316 2.24 -25.18 -1.39
C SER A 316 2.31 -25.47 -2.89
N SER A 317 1.28 -26.09 -3.46
CA SER A 317 1.16 -26.34 -4.91
C SER A 317 1.15 -25.03 -5.71
N VAL A 318 0.41 -24.02 -5.23
CA VAL A 318 0.40 -22.67 -5.81
C VAL A 318 1.78 -22.02 -5.72
N CYS A 319 2.40 -22.06 -4.54
CA CYS A 319 3.74 -21.50 -4.31
C CYS A 319 4.80 -22.12 -5.22
N ASN A 320 4.79 -23.45 -5.35
CA ASN A 320 5.68 -24.19 -6.25
C ASN A 320 5.42 -23.84 -7.71
N GLY A 321 4.15 -23.74 -8.12
CA GLY A 321 3.78 -23.32 -9.48
C GLY A 321 4.29 -21.92 -9.82
N ILE A 322 4.16 -20.98 -8.88
CA ILE A 322 4.70 -19.62 -9.02
C ILE A 322 6.22 -19.65 -9.16
N ALA A 323 6.93 -20.38 -8.29
CA ALA A 323 8.39 -20.47 -8.33
C ALA A 323 8.89 -21.09 -9.65
N MET A 324 8.23 -22.15 -10.13
CA MET A 324 8.55 -22.78 -11.41
C MET A 324 8.36 -21.80 -12.58
N LEU A 325 7.22 -21.10 -12.63
CA LEU A 325 6.93 -20.14 -13.70
C LEU A 325 7.86 -18.92 -13.66
N ALA A 326 8.25 -18.45 -12.48
CA ALA A 326 9.20 -17.36 -12.31
C ALA A 326 10.61 -17.72 -12.82
N SER A 327 10.96 -19.01 -12.82
CA SER A 327 12.24 -19.52 -13.31
C SER A 327 12.24 -19.90 -14.81
N ASP A 328 11.20 -19.50 -15.57
CA ASP A 328 10.99 -19.89 -16.98
C ASP A 328 11.00 -21.42 -17.22
N SER A 329 10.63 -22.20 -16.20
CA SER A 329 10.47 -23.65 -16.32
C SER A 329 9.28 -24.00 -17.24
N ASN A 330 9.31 -25.21 -17.82
CA ASN A 330 8.27 -25.64 -18.75
C ASN A 330 6.88 -25.68 -18.09
N LYS A 331 5.90 -24.98 -18.68
CA LYS A 331 4.50 -24.93 -18.20
C LYS A 331 3.85 -26.32 -18.10
N ALA A 332 4.36 -27.31 -18.84
CA ALA A 332 3.88 -28.69 -18.80
C ALA A 332 4.09 -29.37 -17.43
N ASP A 333 5.09 -28.94 -16.67
CA ASP A 333 5.47 -29.55 -15.38
C ASP A 333 4.79 -28.87 -14.19
N LEU A 334 3.85 -27.95 -14.44
CA LEU A 334 3.12 -27.24 -13.40
C LEU A 334 2.43 -28.22 -12.44
N PRO A 335 2.46 -27.95 -11.12
CA PRO A 335 1.78 -28.79 -10.14
C PRO A 335 0.31 -29.02 -10.49
N THR A 336 -0.13 -30.27 -10.32
CA THR A 336 -1.52 -30.66 -10.54
C THR A 336 -2.31 -30.54 -9.24
N GLY A 337 -3.58 -30.14 -9.32
CA GLY A 337 -4.49 -30.06 -8.18
C GLY A 337 -5.70 -29.20 -8.48
N SER A 338 -6.74 -29.26 -7.65
CA SER A 338 -7.96 -28.48 -7.93
C SER A 338 -7.75 -26.97 -7.78
N VAL A 339 -6.90 -26.52 -6.86
CA VAL A 339 -6.56 -25.09 -6.72
C VAL A 339 -5.72 -24.59 -7.91
N MET A 340 -4.79 -25.40 -8.41
CA MET A 340 -4.00 -25.06 -9.60
C MET A 340 -4.87 -25.03 -10.86
N ARG A 341 -5.91 -25.86 -10.91
CA ARG A 341 -6.92 -25.80 -11.98
C ARG A 341 -7.77 -24.54 -11.90
N LEU A 342 -8.18 -24.15 -10.70
CA LEU A 342 -8.91 -22.91 -10.43
C LEU A 342 -8.09 -21.68 -10.83
N LEU A 343 -6.80 -21.64 -10.48
CA LEU A 343 -5.88 -20.52 -10.76
C LEU A 343 -5.12 -20.66 -12.08
N ARG A 344 -5.45 -21.64 -12.93
CA ARG A 344 -4.70 -21.95 -14.15
C ARG A 344 -4.56 -20.73 -15.07
N GLU A 345 -5.63 -19.97 -15.23
CA GLU A 345 -5.60 -18.80 -16.11
C GLU A 345 -4.74 -17.67 -15.55
N ALA A 346 -4.62 -17.60 -14.21
CA ALA A 346 -3.80 -16.62 -13.51
C ALA A 346 -2.30 -16.98 -13.49
N LEU A 347 -1.95 -18.25 -13.71
CA LEU A 347 -0.59 -18.79 -13.61
C LEU A 347 -0.06 -19.24 -14.97
N GLY A 348 0.43 -18.29 -15.75
CA GLY A 348 0.94 -18.51 -17.11
C GLY A 348 -0.15 -18.70 -18.16
N GLY A 349 -1.40 -18.32 -17.86
CA GLY A 349 -2.57 -18.59 -18.68
C GLY A 349 -3.16 -17.35 -19.38
N ASN A 350 -4.47 -17.41 -19.67
CA ASN A 350 -5.19 -16.39 -20.42
C ASN A 350 -5.88 -15.34 -19.52
N ALA A 351 -5.29 -14.95 -18.39
CA ALA A 351 -5.86 -13.90 -17.55
C ALA A 351 -4.85 -12.82 -17.19
N LYS A 352 -5.34 -11.58 -17.03
CA LYS A 352 -4.60 -10.54 -16.30
C LYS A 352 -4.76 -10.81 -14.81
N ALA A 353 -3.64 -11.07 -14.12
CA ALA A 353 -3.66 -11.63 -12.78
C ALA A 353 -3.03 -10.70 -11.72
N THR A 354 -3.67 -10.62 -10.56
CA THR A 354 -3.24 -9.81 -9.41
C THR A 354 -3.19 -10.68 -8.15
N MET A 355 -2.04 -10.71 -7.48
CA MET A 355 -1.90 -11.31 -6.15
C MET A 355 -2.07 -10.22 -5.08
N ILE A 356 -2.94 -10.45 -4.09
CA ILE A 356 -3.16 -9.52 -2.98
C ILE A 356 -2.61 -10.16 -1.70
N VAL A 357 -1.44 -9.71 -1.27
CA VAL A 357 -0.78 -10.21 -0.05
C VAL A 357 -1.34 -9.46 1.15
N ALA A 358 -1.86 -10.18 2.14
CA ALA A 358 -2.31 -9.62 3.40
C ALA A 358 -1.30 -9.93 4.52
N ILE A 359 -0.88 -8.90 5.25
CA ILE A 359 0.07 -8.98 6.36
C ILE A 359 -0.51 -8.20 7.55
N ASP A 360 -0.38 -8.74 8.75
CA ASP A 360 -0.80 -8.09 9.99
C ASP A 360 0.21 -8.33 11.14
N GLU A 361 -0.09 -7.79 12.32
CA GLU A 361 0.73 -7.94 13.53
C GLU A 361 0.85 -9.40 14.02
N SER A 362 -0.07 -10.28 13.63
CA SER A 362 -0.03 -11.70 13.98
C SER A 362 0.87 -12.52 13.07
N SER A 363 1.32 -11.93 11.96
CA SER A 363 2.15 -12.59 10.96
C SER A 363 3.57 -12.76 11.49
N HIS A 364 4.06 -14.01 11.52
CA HIS A 364 5.44 -14.26 11.92
C HIS A 364 6.42 -13.71 10.88
N HIS A 365 7.63 -13.35 11.32
CA HIS A 365 8.67 -12.79 10.45
C HIS A 365 8.96 -13.70 9.23
N GLU A 366 9.20 -15.00 9.45
CA GLU A 366 9.49 -15.97 8.37
C GLU A 366 8.34 -16.10 7.36
N GLU A 367 7.09 -16.06 7.84
CA GLU A 367 5.89 -16.14 7.00
C GLU A 367 5.72 -14.88 6.16
N THR A 368 6.05 -13.71 6.73
CA THR A 368 6.04 -12.42 6.04
C THR A 368 7.07 -12.39 4.91
N VAL A 369 8.32 -12.74 5.21
CA VAL A 369 9.39 -12.81 4.19
C VAL A 369 9.03 -13.80 3.08
N SER A 370 8.48 -14.96 3.44
CA SER A 370 8.03 -15.97 2.47
C SER A 370 6.92 -15.42 1.57
N ALA A 371 5.89 -14.79 2.14
CA ALA A 371 4.78 -14.24 1.37
C ALA A 371 5.22 -13.14 0.39
N LEU A 372 6.11 -12.24 0.83
CA LEU A 372 6.67 -11.18 -0.01
C LEU A 372 7.57 -11.75 -1.11
N THR A 373 8.36 -12.80 -0.80
CA THR A 373 9.20 -13.49 -1.79
C THR A 373 8.34 -14.15 -2.88
N TYR A 374 7.27 -14.86 -2.50
CA TYR A 374 6.35 -15.46 -3.48
C TYR A 374 5.63 -14.42 -4.33
N ALA A 375 5.24 -13.28 -3.75
CA ALA A 375 4.65 -12.19 -4.51
C ALA A 375 5.65 -11.56 -5.49
N SER A 376 6.92 -11.46 -5.11
CA SER A 376 7.99 -11.00 -6.02
C SER A 376 8.18 -11.96 -7.20
N HIS A 377 8.21 -13.28 -6.93
CA HIS A 377 8.22 -14.30 -7.98
C HIS A 377 6.97 -14.23 -8.86
N PHE A 378 5.79 -14.05 -8.28
CA PHE A 378 4.55 -13.94 -9.04
C PHE A 378 4.58 -12.80 -10.06
N LYS A 379 5.17 -11.64 -9.72
CA LYS A 379 5.31 -10.52 -10.67
C LYS A 379 6.16 -10.85 -11.90
N SER A 380 7.08 -11.80 -11.79
CA SER A 380 7.90 -12.25 -12.92
C SER A 380 7.16 -13.23 -13.84
N VAL A 381 6.04 -13.81 -13.39
CA VAL A 381 5.20 -14.68 -14.21
C VAL A 381 4.57 -13.90 -15.35
N VAL A 382 4.68 -14.45 -16.56
CA VAL A 382 4.11 -13.87 -17.79
C VAL A 382 2.89 -14.68 -18.25
N ASN A 383 1.75 -14.00 -18.28
CA ASN A 383 0.51 -14.50 -18.84
C ASN A 383 0.35 -14.04 -20.30
N CYS A 384 -0.53 -14.72 -21.04
CA CYS A 384 -0.86 -14.39 -22.43
C CYS A 384 -2.35 -14.03 -22.55
N PRO A 385 -2.80 -12.93 -21.93
CA PRO A 385 -4.20 -12.54 -21.95
C PRO A 385 -4.63 -12.14 -23.37
N THR A 386 -5.70 -12.74 -23.84
CA THR A 386 -6.33 -12.50 -25.13
C THR A 386 -7.79 -12.11 -24.89
N PRO A 387 -8.23 -10.95 -25.40
CA PRO A 387 -9.61 -10.54 -25.20
C PRO A 387 -10.51 -11.39 -26.09
N TYR A 388 -11.66 -11.79 -25.58
CA TYR A 388 -12.70 -12.31 -26.43
C TYR A 388 -13.27 -11.18 -27.29
N ASP A 389 -13.13 -11.32 -28.60
CA ASP A 389 -13.74 -10.43 -29.57
C ASP A 389 -14.42 -11.25 -30.68
N ILE A 390 -15.54 -10.75 -31.18
CA ILE A 390 -16.17 -11.28 -32.39
C ILE A 390 -15.49 -10.67 -33.63
N PRO A 391 -15.45 -11.40 -34.76
CA PRO A 391 -14.96 -10.88 -36.02
C PRO A 391 -15.56 -9.52 -36.40
N ALA A 392 -14.77 -8.65 -37.01
CA ALA A 392 -15.17 -7.29 -37.38
C ALA A 392 -16.43 -7.24 -38.26
N GLU A 393 -16.65 -8.26 -39.10
CA GLU A 393 -17.84 -8.42 -39.93
C GLU A 393 -19.11 -8.60 -39.09
N LEU A 394 -19.04 -9.40 -38.01
CA LEU A 394 -20.16 -9.56 -37.08
C LEU A 394 -20.39 -8.29 -36.25
N GLN A 395 -19.34 -7.54 -35.90
CA GLN A 395 -19.50 -6.24 -35.25
C GLN A 395 -20.25 -5.24 -36.14
N ARG A 396 -19.93 -5.20 -37.44
CA ARG A 396 -20.62 -4.33 -38.42
C ARG A 396 -22.09 -4.71 -38.55
N LEU A 397 -22.39 -6.01 -38.68
CA LEU A 397 -23.77 -6.50 -38.75
C LEU A 397 -24.56 -6.15 -37.48
N ASN A 398 -23.95 -6.27 -36.30
CA ASN A 398 -24.59 -5.87 -35.05
C ASN A 398 -24.87 -4.37 -35.00
N LEU A 399 -23.96 -3.53 -35.53
CA LEU A 399 -24.16 -2.08 -35.60
C LEU A 399 -25.30 -1.72 -36.56
N GLU A 400 -25.35 -2.36 -37.73
CA GLU A 400 -26.44 -2.18 -38.71
C GLU A 400 -27.79 -2.62 -38.11
N ALA A 401 -27.84 -3.76 -37.43
CA ALA A 401 -29.05 -4.24 -36.75
C ALA A 401 -29.49 -3.35 -35.58
N SER A 402 -28.55 -2.67 -34.90
CA SER A 402 -28.89 -1.75 -33.81
C SER A 402 -29.42 -0.39 -34.27
N ASN A 403 -29.18 -0.02 -35.53
CA ASN A 403 -29.62 1.25 -36.13
C ASN A 403 -30.88 1.11 -37.00
N ALA A 404 -31.33 -0.13 -37.26
CA ALA A 404 -32.57 -0.47 -37.95
C ALA A 404 -33.71 -0.62 -36.94
#